data_AF-A0A9K3GR92-F1
#
_entry.id   AF-A0A9K3GR92-F1
#
_cell.length_a   1.000
_cell.length_b   1.000
_cell.length_c   1.000
_cell.angle_alpha   90.00
_cell.angle_beta   90.00
_cell.angle_gamma   90.00
#
_symmetry.space_group_name_H-M   'P 1'
#
loop_
_entity.id
_entity.type
_entity.pdbx_description
1 polymer ?
#
loop_
_entity_poly.entity_id
_entity_poly.type
_entity_poly.pdbx_seq_one_letter_code
_entity_poly.pdbx_strand_id
1 'polypeptide(L)'
;MSPIGAQFRSRIRQFPSLVNCCTIDWFDQWPDDALRSVALRFLDDIDLPDAQRGSVADVFVAMHHSALDYAEEYYETESRR
;
A
#
# COMPACT_ATOMS: atom_id res chain seq x y z
N MET A 1 7.19 11.64 -1.59
CA MET A 1 7.99 11.86 -0.36
C MET A 1 7.23 11.20 0.77
N SER A 2 7.87 10.35 1.58
CA SER A 2 7.15 9.69 2.69
C SER A 2 6.93 10.68 3.84
N PRO A 3 5.72 10.79 4.42
CA PRO A 3 5.47 11.57 5.63
C PRO A 3 6.32 11.15 6.82
N ILE A 4 6.69 9.86 6.86
CA ILE A 4 7.47 9.26 7.95
C ILE A 4 8.95 9.72 7.89
N GLY A 5 9.43 10.13 6.71
CA GLY A 5 10.82 10.50 6.50
C GLY A 5 11.18 11.93 6.92
N ALA A 6 12.35 12.11 7.56
CA ALA A 6 12.87 13.42 7.95
C ALA A 6 13.04 14.41 6.78
N GLN A 7 13.22 13.91 5.56
CA GLN A 7 13.37 14.72 4.34
C GLN A 7 12.13 15.56 4.04
N PHE A 8 10.93 14.99 4.21
CA PHE A 8 9.67 15.71 3.96
C PHE A 8 9.54 16.90 4.92
N ARG A 9 9.82 16.67 6.21
CA ARG A 9 9.82 17.71 7.24
C ARG A 9 10.87 18.80 6.98
N SER A 10 12.05 18.43 6.49
CA SER A 10 13.08 19.40 6.12
C SER A 10 12.63 20.30 4.96
N ARG A 11 12.05 19.71 3.92
CA ARG A 11 11.60 20.44 2.72
C ARG A 11 10.44 21.40 3.00
N ILE A 12 9.46 21.01 3.81
CA ILE A 12 8.36 21.92 4.17
C ILE A 12 8.86 23.16 4.93
N ARG A 13 9.89 23.01 5.78
CA ARG A 13 10.50 24.15 6.49
C ARG A 13 11.33 25.05 5.57
N GLN A 14 11.98 24.48 4.55
CA GLN A 14 12.77 25.24 3.58
C GLN A 14 11.90 25.94 2.53
N PHE A 15 10.73 25.39 2.22
CA PHE A 15 9.85 25.86 1.14
C PHE A 15 8.38 25.98 1.62
N PRO A 16 8.00 27.09 2.28
CA PRO A 16 6.65 27.29 2.80
C PRO A 16 5.53 27.26 1.74
N SER A 17 5.87 27.56 0.47
CA SER A 17 4.93 27.49 -0.65
C SER A 17 4.40 26.07 -0.92
N LEU A 18 5.09 25.01 -0.48
CA LEU A 18 4.60 23.64 -0.59
C LEU A 18 3.36 23.37 0.27
N VAL A 19 3.15 24.15 1.33
CA VAL A 19 1.96 24.07 2.17
C VAL A 19 0.94 25.14 1.77
N ASN A 20 1.40 26.33 1.40
CA ASN A 20 0.52 27.46 1.12
C ASN A 20 -0.05 27.47 -0.32
N CYS A 21 0.66 26.89 -1.29
CA CYS A 21 0.33 26.97 -2.72
C CYS A 21 0.13 25.60 -3.38
N CYS A 22 0.24 24.51 -2.62
CA CYS A 22 0.01 23.14 -3.10
C CYS A 22 -0.97 22.41 -2.17
N THR A 23 -1.69 21.44 -2.71
CA THR A 23 -2.51 20.52 -1.91
C THR A 23 -1.68 19.30 -1.56
N ILE A 24 -1.67 18.93 -0.28
CA ILE A 24 -1.05 17.69 0.17
C ILE A 24 -2.10 16.59 0.04
N ASP A 25 -1.77 15.58 -0.75
CA ASP A 25 -2.60 14.38 -0.94
C ASP A 25 -1.91 13.19 -0.26
N TRP A 26 -2.63 12.54 0.65
CA TRP A 26 -2.10 11.43 1.44
C TRP A 26 -2.54 10.10 0.82
N PHE A 27 -1.59 9.18 0.71
CA PHE A 27 -1.88 7.82 0.27
C PHE A 27 -1.79 6.91 1.48
N ASP A 28 -2.96 6.45 1.92
CA ASP A 28 -3.08 5.44 2.95
C ASP A 28 -2.87 4.03 2.36
N GLN A 29 -2.87 3.03 3.24
CA GLN A 29 -2.87 1.64 2.83
C GLN A 29 -4.09 1.34 1.95
N TRP A 30 -3.90 0.43 1.00
CA TRP A 30 -4.97 0.05 0.08
C TRP A 30 -6.07 -0.71 0.84
N PRO A 31 -7.35 -0.32 0.70
CA PRO A 31 -8.45 -1.09 1.26
C PRO A 31 -8.61 -2.42 0.51
N ASP A 32 -9.23 -3.40 1.15
CA ASP A 32 -9.46 -4.74 0.60
C ASP A 32 -10.14 -4.71 -0.77
N ASP A 33 -11.14 -3.85 -0.96
CA ASP A 33 -11.84 -3.70 -2.23
C ASP A 33 -10.91 -3.24 -3.35
N ALA A 34 -9.97 -2.33 -3.04
CA ALA A 34 -9.00 -1.84 -4.00
C ALA A 34 -7.99 -2.96 -4.35
N LEU A 35 -7.49 -3.69 -3.35
CA LEU A 35 -6.61 -4.85 -3.56
C LEU A 35 -7.30 -5.92 -4.41
N ARG A 36 -8.58 -6.21 -4.12
CA ARG A 36 -9.39 -7.16 -4.87
C ARG A 36 -9.61 -6.72 -6.31
N SER A 37 -9.88 -5.42 -6.54
CA SER A 37 -10.04 -4.87 -7.89
C SER A 37 -8.78 -5.02 -8.73
N VAL A 38 -7.61 -4.80 -8.11
CA VAL A 38 -6.31 -4.98 -8.74
C VAL A 38 -6.07 -6.46 -9.04
N ALA A 39 -6.32 -7.34 -8.07
CA ALA A 39 -6.21 -8.78 -8.27
C ALA A 39 -7.08 -9.25 -9.44
N LEU A 40 -8.36 -8.88 -9.48
CA LEU A 40 -9.26 -9.23 -10.59
C LEU A 40 -8.74 -8.72 -11.93
N ARG A 41 -8.27 -7.46 -11.99
CA ARG A 41 -7.68 -6.89 -13.21
C ARG A 41 -6.46 -7.69 -13.69
N PHE A 42 -5.62 -8.19 -12.78
CA PHE A 42 -4.48 -9.04 -13.15
C PHE A 42 -4.88 -10.46 -13.54
N LEU A 43 -5.97 -10.98 -12.97
CA LEU A 43 -6.51 -12.30 -13.31
C LEU A 43 -7.24 -12.31 -14.66
N ASP A 44 -7.69 -11.16 -15.19
CA ASP A 44 -8.36 -11.05 -16.49
C ASP A 44 -7.56 -11.69 -17.64
N ASP A 45 -6.24 -11.53 -17.64
CA ASP A 45 -5.36 -12.07 -18.68
C ASP A 45 -4.99 -13.55 -18.47
N ILE A 46 -5.48 -14.18 -17.40
CA ILE A 46 -5.20 -15.57 -17.05
C ILE A 46 -6.40 -16.45 -17.41
N ASP A 47 -6.12 -17.59 -18.03
CA ASP A 47 -7.12 -18.62 -18.32
C ASP A 47 -7.52 -19.36 -17.03
N LEU A 48 -8.47 -18.76 -16.31
CA LEU A 48 -9.04 -19.26 -15.07
C LEU A 48 -10.56 -19.37 -15.22
N PRO A 49 -11.19 -20.42 -14.65
CA PRO A 49 -12.64 -20.51 -14.58
C PRO A 49 -13.22 -19.32 -13.80
N ASP A 50 -14.27 -18.69 -14.32
CA ASP A 50 -14.89 -17.51 -13.70
C ASP A 50 -15.36 -17.77 -12.27
N ALA A 51 -15.81 -18.99 -11.98
CA ALA A 51 -16.20 -19.41 -10.64
C ALA A 51 -15.05 -19.37 -9.62
N GLN A 52 -13.80 -19.47 -10.06
CA GLN A 52 -12.61 -19.48 -9.20
C GLN A 52 -11.94 -18.11 -9.10
N ARG A 53 -12.15 -17.20 -10.07
CA ARG A 53 -11.52 -15.87 -10.10
C ARG A 53 -11.72 -15.09 -8.81
N GLY A 54 -12.94 -15.08 -8.27
CA GLY A 54 -13.25 -14.39 -7.01
C GLY A 54 -12.47 -14.96 -5.83
N SER A 55 -12.45 -16.30 -5.69
CA SER A 55 -11.71 -16.95 -4.61
C SER A 55 -10.20 -16.74 -4.72
N VAL A 56 -9.65 -16.73 -5.94
CA VAL A 56 -8.24 -16.44 -6.16
C VAL A 56 -7.95 -14.99 -5.79
N ALA A 57 -8.78 -14.03 -6.20
CA ALA A 57 -8.61 -12.62 -5.82
C ALA A 57 -8.60 -12.42 -4.30
N ASP A 58 -9.46 -13.14 -3.56
CA ASP A 58 -9.51 -13.07 -2.10
C ASP A 58 -8.21 -13.63 -1.47
N VAL A 59 -7.58 -14.65 -2.08
CA VAL A 59 -6.26 -15.16 -1.64
C VAL A 59 -5.15 -14.12 -1.87
N PHE A 60 -5.19 -13.36 -2.97
CA PHE A 60 -4.22 -12.28 -3.21
C PHE A 60 -4.32 -11.19 -2.13
N VAL A 61 -5.54 -10.81 -1.74
CA VAL A 61 -5.79 -9.86 -0.65
C VAL A 61 -5.22 -10.41 0.67
N ALA A 62 -5.53 -11.66 1.01
CA ALA A 62 -5.03 -12.30 2.22
C ALA A 62 -3.50 -12.38 2.27
N MET A 63 -2.85 -12.77 1.16
CA MET A 63 -1.39 -12.82 1.07
C MET A 63 -0.75 -11.44 1.23
N HIS A 64 -1.38 -10.39 0.67
CA HIS A 64 -0.89 -9.02 0.81
C HIS A 64 -0.87 -8.59 2.28
N HIS A 65 -1.97 -8.83 3.01
CA HIS A 65 -2.05 -8.54 4.44
C HIS A 65 -1.06 -9.36 5.26
N SER A 66 -0.98 -10.67 5.03
CA SER A 66 0.01 -11.51 5.74
C SER A 66 1.45 -11.03 5.53
N ALA A 67 1.80 -10.58 4.32
CA ALA A 67 3.12 -10.02 4.05
C ALA A 67 3.39 -8.72 4.84
N LEU A 68 2.37 -7.87 5.03
CA LEU A 68 2.47 -6.67 5.86
C LEU A 68 2.62 -7.03 7.34
N ASP A 69 1.81 -7.97 7.84
CA ASP A 69 1.88 -8.45 9.22
C ASP A 69 3.27 -9.02 9.55
N TYR A 70 3.81 -9.86 8.67
CA TYR A 70 5.16 -10.41 8.85
C TYR A 70 6.25 -9.34 8.74
N ALA A 71 6.07 -8.33 7.90
CA ALA A 71 7.03 -7.22 7.81
C ALA A 71 7.04 -6.38 9.09
N GLU A 72 5.87 -6.18 9.72
CA GLU A 72 5.74 -5.51 11.01
C GLU A 72 6.36 -6.34 12.14
N GLU A 73 6.01 -7.63 12.24
CA GLU A 73 6.59 -8.56 13.22
C GLU A 73 8.13 -8.60 13.09
N TYR A 74 8.65 -8.68 11.86
CA TYR A 74 10.09 -8.65 11.61
C TYR A 74 10.73 -7.32 12.05
N TYR A 75 10.07 -6.18 11.80
CA TYR A 75 10.56 -4.88 12.23
C TYR A 75 10.66 -4.77 13.75
N GLU A 76 9.65 -5.28 14.47
CA GLU A 76 9.60 -5.27 15.93
C GLU A 76 10.62 -6.21 16.56
N THR A 77 10.76 -7.43 16.03
CA THR A 77 11.63 -8.47 16.59
C THR A 77 13.11 -8.19 16.37
N GLU A 78 13.51 -7.76 15.17
CA GLU A 78 14.92 -7.55 14.83
C GLU A 78 15.43 -6.16 15.20
N SER A 79 14.58 -5.28 15.76
CA SER A 79 14.94 -3.94 16.24
C SER A 79 15.89 -3.20 15.27
N ARG A 80 15.58 -3.21 13.97
CA ARG A 80 16.25 -2.33 13.00
C ARG A 80 15.73 -0.90 13.17
N ARG A 81 16.27 -0.23 14.19
CA ARG A 81 16.39 1.23 14.24
C ARG A 81 17.53 1.70 13.34
#